data_AF-A0A8J6J3D4-F1
#
_entry.id   AF-A0A8J6J3D4-F1
#
_cell.length_a   1.000
_cell.length_b   1.000
_cell.length_c   1.000
_cell.angle_alpha   90.00
_cell.angle_beta   90.00
_cell.angle_gamma   90.00
#
_symmetry.space_group_name_H-M   'P 1'
#
loop_
_entity.id
_entity.type
_entity.pdbx_description
1 polymer ?
#
loop_
_entity_poly.entity_id
_entity_poly.type
_entity_poly.pdbx_seq_one_letter_code
_entity_poly.pdbx_strand_id
1 'polypeptide(L)'
;MTVQNALEEMKERAFAPAFQKYLFDTYKVLAQTDFSEEEKDYTAAEDYFTTTLEQSENEILSQFKTNYEAKLRYASQYAFNAGLYSGFVQHFSNQDLVVDGFEKHLMQDLFEMPGMQRHTLFLKMHDENKKLIEQLEIDGDEERREHLTSIECAWEQRVHWAACHSFYCGYRAAVKVLTAVDGVSTFDMIPHTLLLEYHLGYTKSYDQTEQQHIDR
;
A
#
# COMPACT_ATOMS: atom_id res chain seq x y z
N MET A 1 16.20 20.45 -22.87
CA MET A 1 15.07 19.74 -22.27
C MET A 1 14.63 18.68 -23.27
N THR A 2 14.73 17.40 -22.92
CA THR A 2 14.29 16.28 -23.77
C THR A 2 12.87 15.88 -23.39
N VAL A 3 12.17 15.16 -24.27
CA VAL A 3 10.86 14.56 -23.93
C VAL A 3 10.98 13.66 -22.70
N GLN A 4 12.06 12.89 -22.59
CA GLN A 4 12.32 12.05 -21.41
C GLN A 4 12.38 12.87 -20.12
N ASN A 5 13.12 13.99 -20.11
CA ASN A 5 13.22 14.83 -18.92
C ASN A 5 11.86 15.43 -18.55
N ALA A 6 11.07 15.85 -19.54
CA ALA A 6 9.73 16.37 -19.29
C ALA A 6 8.80 15.30 -18.69
N LEU A 7 8.87 14.05 -19.16
CA LEU A 7 8.10 12.94 -18.62
C LEU A 7 8.51 12.59 -17.19
N GLU A 8 9.81 12.56 -16.88
CA GLU A 8 10.28 12.34 -15.50
C GLU A 8 9.83 13.48 -14.58
N GLU A 9 9.94 14.75 -15.00
CA GLU A 9 9.44 15.88 -14.21
C GLU A 9 7.92 15.83 -13.99
N MET A 10 7.15 15.35 -14.96
CA MET A 10 5.69 15.15 -14.79
C MET A 10 5.40 14.04 -13.79
N LYS A 11 6.14 12.93 -13.88
CA LYS A 11 6.03 11.80 -12.96
C LYS A 11 6.39 12.20 -11.54
N GLU A 12 7.51 12.90 -11.34
CA GLU A 12 7.92 13.43 -10.03
C GLU A 12 6.87 14.37 -9.45
N ARG A 13 6.22 15.20 -10.28
CA ARG A 13 5.11 16.06 -9.84
C ARG A 13 3.85 15.28 -9.46
N ALA A 14 3.52 14.20 -10.18
CA ALA A 14 2.37 13.36 -9.89
C ALA A 14 2.55 12.59 -8.57
N PHE A 15 3.77 12.12 -8.30
CA PHE A 15 4.14 11.42 -7.06
C PHE A 15 4.86 12.31 -6.05
N ALA A 16 4.68 13.62 -6.17
CA ALA A 16 5.28 14.63 -5.30
C ALA A 16 4.87 14.42 -3.82
N PRO A 17 5.51 15.14 -2.88
CA PRO A 17 5.17 15.05 -1.45
C PRO A 17 3.67 15.19 -1.13
N ALA A 18 2.90 15.86 -1.99
CA ALA A 18 1.45 15.95 -1.87
C ALA A 18 0.72 14.60 -1.94
N PHE A 19 1.12 13.69 -2.84
CA PHE A 19 0.50 12.36 -2.93
C PHE A 19 0.86 11.51 -1.71
N GLN A 20 2.12 11.55 -1.28
CA GLN A 20 2.55 10.87 -0.05
C GLN A 20 1.83 11.42 1.19
N LYS A 21 1.65 12.74 1.28
CA LYS A 21 0.86 13.37 2.35
C LYS A 21 -0.60 12.91 2.32
N TYR A 22 -1.21 12.83 1.14
CA TYR A 22 -2.58 12.33 0.98
C TYR A 22 -2.71 10.88 1.50
N LEU A 23 -1.78 10.00 1.13
CA LEU A 23 -1.76 8.63 1.63
C LEU A 23 -1.64 8.61 3.15
N PHE A 24 -0.71 9.37 3.72
CA PHE A 24 -0.51 9.44 5.16
C PHE A 24 -1.73 9.96 5.92
N ASP A 25 -2.33 11.06 5.45
CA ASP A 25 -3.52 11.65 6.07
C ASP A 25 -4.72 10.69 6.02
N THR A 26 -4.85 9.94 4.92
CA THR A 26 -5.93 8.95 4.76
C THR A 26 -5.69 7.74 5.68
N TYR A 27 -4.46 7.22 5.73
CA TYR A 27 -4.09 6.14 6.66
C TYR A 27 -4.32 6.53 8.10
N LYS A 28 -4.00 7.77 8.49
CA LYS A 28 -4.17 8.25 9.86
C LYS A 28 -5.61 8.16 10.36
N VAL A 29 -6.60 8.31 9.47
CA VAL A 29 -8.02 8.11 9.83
C VAL A 29 -8.28 6.63 10.11
N LEU A 30 -7.79 5.74 9.25
CA LEU A 30 -7.96 4.29 9.39
C LEU A 30 -7.20 3.72 10.60
N ALA A 31 -6.03 4.28 10.92
CA ALA A 31 -5.27 4.00 12.13
C ALA A 31 -6.07 4.27 13.42
N GLN A 32 -7.11 5.10 13.36
CA GLN A 32 -7.98 5.38 14.51
C GLN A 32 -9.24 4.50 14.54
N THR A 33 -9.55 3.83 13.43
CA THR A 33 -10.75 3.00 13.29
C THR A 33 -10.35 1.55 13.06
N ASP A 34 -10.00 1.22 11.82
CA ASP A 34 -9.88 -0.16 11.32
C ASP A 34 -8.53 -0.80 11.67
N PHE A 35 -7.48 0.01 11.90
CA PHE A 35 -6.13 -0.45 12.26
C PHE A 35 -5.70 0.02 13.66
N SER A 36 -6.68 0.24 14.53
CA SER A 36 -6.43 0.84 15.84
C SER A 36 -5.72 -0.08 16.83
N GLU A 37 -5.76 -1.40 16.63
CA GLU A 37 -5.07 -2.36 17.48
C GLU A 37 -3.59 -2.42 17.08
N GLU A 38 -3.32 -2.61 15.79
CA GLU A 38 -1.96 -2.67 15.23
C GLU A 38 -1.16 -1.39 15.52
N GLU A 39 -1.80 -0.22 15.44
CA GLU A 39 -1.14 1.06 15.72
C GLU A 39 -0.93 1.33 17.22
N LYS A 40 -1.75 0.74 18.09
CA LYS A 40 -1.50 0.76 19.54
C LYS A 40 -0.32 -0.12 19.89
N ASP A 41 -0.26 -1.33 19.33
CA ASP A 41 0.82 -2.28 19.57
C ASP A 41 2.15 -1.72 19.03
N TYR A 42 2.11 -1.07 17.86
CA TYR A 42 3.24 -0.31 17.34
C TYR A 42 3.70 0.77 18.32
N THR A 43 2.78 1.58 18.86
CA THR A 43 3.12 2.66 19.79
C THR A 43 3.72 2.10 21.09
N ALA A 44 3.16 1.01 21.62
CA ALA A 44 3.70 0.35 22.80
C ALA A 44 5.12 -0.20 22.55
N ALA A 45 5.37 -0.77 21.37
CA ALA A 45 6.70 -1.24 20.98
C ALA A 45 7.71 -0.08 20.83
N GLU A 46 7.31 1.06 20.25
CA GLU A 46 8.16 2.25 20.19
C GLU A 46 8.55 2.75 21.58
N ASP A 47 7.59 2.81 22.50
CA ASP A 47 7.81 3.24 23.88
C ASP A 47 8.76 2.28 24.62
N TYR A 48 8.58 0.96 24.43
CA TYR A 48 9.48 -0.07 24.96
C TYR A 48 10.92 0.17 24.48
N PHE A 49 11.13 0.23 23.16
CA PHE A 49 12.48 0.33 22.58
C PHE A 49 13.18 1.67 22.85
N THR A 50 12.44 2.73 23.14
CA THR A 50 13.00 4.03 23.55
C THR A 50 13.85 3.90 24.84
N THR A 51 13.54 2.93 25.69
CA THR A 51 14.23 2.75 26.99
C THR A 51 15.07 1.48 27.08
N THR A 52 14.86 0.50 26.20
CA THR A 52 15.51 -0.82 26.28
C THR A 52 16.63 -1.04 25.26
N LEU A 53 16.60 -0.35 24.12
CA LEU A 53 17.65 -0.50 23.10
C LEU A 53 18.88 0.35 23.41
N GLU A 54 20.05 -0.23 23.16
CA GLU A 54 21.29 0.53 23.09
C GLU A 54 21.31 1.45 21.85
N GLN A 55 22.24 2.42 21.84
CA GLN A 55 22.36 3.36 20.72
C GLN A 55 22.59 2.65 19.37
N SER A 56 23.39 1.59 19.35
CA SER A 56 23.69 0.80 18.15
C SER A 56 22.46 0.04 17.64
N GLU A 57 21.63 -0.49 18.54
CA GLU A 57 20.38 -1.19 18.19
C GLU A 57 19.31 -0.19 17.72
N ASN A 58 19.25 1.00 18.30
CA ASN A 58 18.37 2.08 17.84
C ASN A 58 18.71 2.51 16.39
N GLU A 59 19.98 2.50 16.01
CA GLU A 59 20.39 2.76 14.63
C GLU A 59 19.89 1.67 13.67
N ILE A 60 19.93 0.39 14.09
CA ILE A 60 19.39 -0.74 13.33
C ILE A 60 17.87 -0.59 13.16
N LEU A 61 17.14 -0.29 14.25
CA LEU A 61 15.69 -0.07 14.22
C LEU A 61 15.31 1.14 13.35
N SER A 62 16.11 2.21 13.37
CA SER A 62 15.93 3.38 12.51
C SER A 62 16.13 3.04 11.03
N GLN A 63 17.16 2.25 10.71
CA GLN A 63 17.40 1.77 9.34
C GLN A 63 16.26 0.88 8.85
N PHE A 64 15.75 -0.01 9.71
CA PHE A 64 14.60 -0.86 9.42
C PHE A 64 13.36 -0.04 9.05
N LYS A 65 13.04 1.00 9.82
CA LYS A 65 11.92 1.91 9.54
C LYS A 65 12.14 2.70 8.26
N THR A 66 13.35 3.20 8.04
CA THR A 66 13.73 3.94 6.81
C THR A 66 13.53 3.08 5.56
N ASN A 67 13.89 1.79 5.63
CA ASN A 67 13.64 0.85 4.54
C ASN A 67 12.14 0.63 4.30
N TYR A 68 11.32 0.55 5.35
CA TYR A 68 9.87 0.44 5.21
C TYR A 68 9.23 1.70 4.61
N GLU A 69 9.68 2.89 4.98
CA GLU A 69 9.25 4.13 4.31
C GLU A 69 9.58 4.12 2.82
N ALA A 70 10.77 3.63 2.46
CA ALA A 70 11.18 3.50 1.07
C ALA A 70 10.35 2.43 0.33
N LYS A 71 10.04 1.28 0.97
CA LYS A 71 9.11 0.27 0.45
C LYS A 71 7.73 0.85 0.22
N LEU A 72 7.20 1.64 1.14
CA LEU A 72 5.90 2.31 1.00
C LEU A 72 5.87 3.24 -0.20
N ARG A 73 6.90 4.09 -0.37
CA ARG A 73 7.03 4.99 -1.53
C ARG A 73 7.12 4.21 -2.84
N TYR A 74 7.90 3.14 -2.87
CA TYR A 74 8.02 2.28 -4.04
C TYR A 74 6.67 1.61 -4.39
N ALA A 75 6.05 0.96 -3.40
CA ALA A 75 4.81 0.23 -3.56
C ALA A 75 3.68 1.13 -4.02
N SER A 76 3.50 2.29 -3.39
CA SER A 76 2.48 3.27 -3.79
C SER A 76 2.67 3.75 -5.24
N GLN A 77 3.92 4.07 -5.63
CA GLN A 77 4.21 4.50 -7.00
C GLN A 77 3.97 3.40 -8.03
N TYR A 78 4.45 2.19 -7.77
CA TYR A 78 4.21 1.06 -8.67
C TYR A 78 2.73 0.75 -8.78
N ALA A 79 2.03 0.63 -7.65
CA ALA A 79 0.63 0.29 -7.61
C ALA A 79 -0.26 1.31 -8.34
N PHE A 80 0.03 2.61 -8.21
CA PHE A 80 -0.65 3.63 -9.02
C PHE A 80 -0.51 3.38 -10.51
N ASN A 81 0.70 3.06 -10.99
CA ASN A 81 0.92 2.76 -12.40
C ASN A 81 0.20 1.47 -12.82
N ALA A 82 0.22 0.44 -11.97
CA ALA A 82 -0.51 -0.81 -12.20
C ALA A 82 -2.03 -0.58 -12.28
N GLY A 83 -2.60 0.25 -11.42
CA GLY A 83 -4.02 0.63 -11.46
C GLY A 83 -4.37 1.44 -12.70
N LEU A 84 -3.52 2.41 -13.07
CA LEU A 84 -3.69 3.20 -14.30
C LEU A 84 -3.68 2.31 -15.54
N TYR A 85 -2.70 1.41 -15.63
CA TYR A 85 -2.60 0.41 -16.69
C TYR A 85 -3.85 -0.49 -16.73
N SER A 86 -4.26 -1.03 -15.58
CA SER A 86 -5.41 -1.92 -15.46
C SER A 86 -6.71 -1.25 -15.90
N GLY A 87 -6.91 0.04 -15.56
CA GLY A 87 -8.09 0.79 -16.01
C GLY A 87 -8.17 0.97 -17.52
N PHE A 88 -7.04 1.22 -18.19
CA PHE A 88 -7.01 1.27 -19.65
C PHE A 88 -7.24 -0.11 -20.28
N VAL A 89 -6.57 -1.14 -19.77
CA VAL A 89 -6.71 -2.51 -20.28
C VAL A 89 -8.14 -3.02 -20.12
N GLN A 90 -8.76 -2.76 -18.97
CA GLN A 90 -10.17 -3.08 -18.76
C GLN A 90 -11.05 -2.40 -19.81
N HIS A 91 -10.87 -1.11 -20.08
CA HIS A 91 -11.70 -0.41 -21.05
C HIS A 91 -11.50 -0.93 -22.49
N PHE A 92 -10.24 -1.10 -22.92
CA PHE A 92 -9.94 -1.45 -24.31
C PHE A 92 -10.02 -2.95 -24.64
N SER A 93 -9.86 -3.81 -23.63
CA SER A 93 -9.80 -5.27 -23.81
C SER A 93 -10.86 -6.02 -23.01
N ASN A 94 -11.72 -5.32 -22.26
CA ASN A 94 -12.78 -5.89 -21.41
C ASN A 94 -12.27 -6.98 -20.45
N GLN A 95 -11.05 -6.82 -19.95
CA GLN A 95 -10.45 -7.72 -18.95
C GLN A 95 -11.03 -7.47 -17.55
N ASP A 96 -10.96 -8.49 -16.70
CA ASP A 96 -11.48 -8.41 -15.35
C ASP A 96 -10.54 -7.57 -14.47
N LEU A 97 -11.04 -6.46 -13.93
CA LEU A 97 -10.22 -5.56 -13.12
C LEU A 97 -9.70 -6.19 -11.83
N VAL A 98 -10.47 -7.09 -11.22
CA VAL A 98 -10.07 -7.70 -9.96
C VAL A 98 -9.06 -8.79 -10.23
N VAL A 99 -9.36 -9.74 -11.12
CA VAL A 99 -8.50 -10.90 -11.37
C VAL A 99 -7.30 -10.53 -12.23
N ASP A 100 -7.51 -9.88 -13.38
CA ASP A 100 -6.42 -9.56 -14.31
C ASP A 100 -5.67 -8.28 -13.91
N GLY A 101 -6.31 -7.40 -13.15
CA GLY A 101 -5.75 -6.13 -12.68
C GLY A 101 -5.20 -6.20 -11.25
N PHE A 102 -6.08 -6.03 -10.26
CA PHE A 102 -5.70 -5.90 -8.85
C PHE A 102 -4.94 -7.12 -8.32
N GLU A 103 -5.48 -8.31 -8.51
CA GLU A 103 -4.90 -9.55 -8.01
C GLU A 103 -3.57 -9.84 -8.73
N LYS A 104 -3.57 -9.88 -10.06
CA LYS A 104 -2.37 -10.19 -10.83
C LYS A 104 -1.29 -9.12 -10.77
N HIS A 105 -1.64 -7.86 -11.06
CA HIS A 105 -0.66 -6.77 -11.22
C HIS A 105 -0.32 -6.04 -9.92
N LEU A 106 -1.06 -6.25 -8.83
CA LEU A 106 -0.66 -5.75 -7.52
C LEU A 106 -0.29 -6.89 -6.57
N MET A 107 -1.25 -7.77 -6.25
CA MET A 107 -1.04 -8.77 -5.19
C MET A 107 0.06 -9.76 -5.57
N GLN A 108 -0.10 -10.44 -6.71
CA GLN A 108 0.83 -11.46 -7.16
C GLN A 108 2.17 -10.85 -7.64
N ASP A 109 2.12 -9.75 -8.40
CA ASP A 109 3.32 -9.14 -8.96
C ASP A 109 4.19 -8.43 -7.90
N LEU A 110 3.61 -7.75 -6.89
CA LEU A 110 4.40 -7.00 -5.89
C LEU A 110 4.64 -7.77 -4.58
N PHE A 111 3.65 -8.52 -4.09
CA PHE A 111 3.68 -9.10 -2.75
C PHE A 111 3.97 -10.61 -2.71
N GLU A 112 3.90 -11.30 -3.86
CA GLU A 112 4.11 -12.75 -3.92
C GLU A 112 5.28 -13.15 -4.82
N MET A 113 5.84 -14.32 -4.55
CA MET A 113 6.83 -14.94 -5.43
C MET A 113 6.11 -15.78 -6.50
N PRO A 114 6.56 -15.77 -7.78
CA PRO A 114 7.79 -15.17 -8.28
C PRO A 114 7.64 -13.69 -8.73
N GLY A 115 6.45 -13.10 -8.64
CA GLY A 115 6.19 -11.73 -9.13
C GLY A 115 7.15 -10.70 -8.54
N MET A 116 7.32 -10.71 -7.22
CA MET A 116 8.16 -9.80 -6.45
C MET A 116 9.61 -9.78 -6.95
N GLN A 117 10.11 -10.85 -7.58
CA GLN A 117 11.46 -10.90 -8.15
C GLN A 117 11.72 -9.83 -9.21
N ARG A 118 10.67 -9.32 -9.87
CA ARG A 118 10.76 -8.22 -10.85
C ARG A 118 10.99 -6.87 -10.17
N HIS A 119 10.63 -6.75 -8.90
CA HIS A 119 10.75 -5.54 -8.09
C HIS A 119 12.03 -5.57 -7.26
N THR A 120 13.18 -5.59 -7.94
CA THR A 120 14.50 -5.81 -7.33
C THR A 120 14.80 -4.89 -6.15
N LEU A 121 14.44 -3.61 -6.22
CA LEU A 121 14.59 -2.67 -5.10
C LEU A 121 13.68 -3.03 -3.92
N PHE A 122 12.43 -3.39 -4.18
CA PHE A 122 11.46 -3.77 -3.15
C PHE A 122 11.88 -5.06 -2.44
N LEU A 123 12.24 -6.09 -3.21
CA LEU A 123 12.74 -7.36 -2.68
C LEU A 123 14.03 -7.17 -1.88
N LYS A 124 14.97 -6.36 -2.39
CA LYS A 124 16.20 -6.03 -1.65
C LYS A 124 15.91 -5.42 -0.28
N MET A 125 15.01 -4.44 -0.21
CA MET A 125 14.63 -3.81 1.07
C MET A 125 13.91 -4.79 2.00
N HIS A 126 13.12 -5.72 1.47
CA HIS A 126 12.50 -6.79 2.26
C HIS A 126 13.56 -7.75 2.85
N ASP A 127 14.51 -8.23 2.03
CA ASP A 127 15.60 -9.10 2.47
C ASP A 127 16.53 -8.40 3.47
N GLU A 128 16.78 -7.09 3.30
CA GLU A 128 17.56 -6.29 4.24
C GLU A 128 16.83 -6.14 5.59
N ASN A 129 15.52 -5.84 5.57
CA ASN A 129 14.74 -5.74 6.82
C ASN A 129 14.69 -7.06 7.58
N LYS A 130 14.58 -8.19 6.88
CA LYS A 130 14.68 -9.50 7.52
C LYS A 130 16.02 -9.72 8.25
N LYS A 131 17.13 -9.25 7.68
CA LYS A 131 18.44 -9.33 8.36
C LYS A 131 18.56 -8.37 9.53
N LEU A 132 17.93 -7.19 9.45
CA LEU A 132 17.94 -6.21 10.53
C LEU A 132 17.09 -6.70 11.71
N ILE A 133 15.94 -7.31 11.45
CA ILE A 133 15.09 -7.89 12.51
C ILE A 133 15.81 -9.06 13.20
N GLU A 134 16.39 -9.98 12.42
CA GLU A 134 17.20 -11.08 12.94
C GLU A 134 18.34 -10.57 13.84
N GLN A 135 19.01 -9.47 13.48
CA GLN A 135 20.04 -8.85 14.33
C GLN A 135 19.49 -8.30 15.64
N LEU A 136 18.30 -7.70 15.61
CA LEU A 136 17.64 -7.20 16.82
C LEU A 136 17.09 -8.34 17.71
N GLU A 137 17.05 -9.58 17.23
CA GLU A 137 16.55 -10.72 18.00
C GLU A 137 17.63 -11.56 18.69
N ILE A 138 18.90 -11.46 18.30
CA ILE A 138 19.99 -12.39 18.67
C ILE A 138 20.12 -12.63 20.19
N ASP A 139 19.81 -11.62 21.01
CA ASP A 139 19.85 -11.70 22.47
C ASP A 139 18.52 -11.23 23.13
N GLY A 140 17.43 -11.20 22.35
CA GLY A 140 16.13 -10.74 22.81
C GLY A 140 15.33 -11.79 23.58
N ASP A 141 14.60 -11.35 24.60
CA ASP A 141 13.59 -12.16 25.27
C ASP A 141 12.29 -12.25 24.43
N GLU A 142 11.28 -12.92 24.98
CA GLU A 142 9.98 -13.07 24.32
C GLU A 142 9.28 -11.72 24.14
N GLU A 143 9.29 -10.85 25.16
CA GLU A 143 8.69 -9.51 25.11
C GLU A 143 9.31 -8.64 24.01
N ARG A 144 10.64 -8.66 23.88
CA ARG A 144 11.36 -7.98 22.79
C ARG A 144 10.93 -8.48 21.41
N ARG A 145 10.79 -9.80 21.23
CA ARG A 145 10.37 -10.38 19.93
C ARG A 145 8.93 -10.04 19.58
N GLU A 146 8.03 -10.02 20.56
CA GLU A 146 6.65 -9.58 20.37
C GLU A 146 6.61 -8.12 19.91
N HIS A 147 7.35 -7.22 20.57
CA HIS A 147 7.43 -5.82 20.16
C HIS A 147 8.06 -5.61 18.78
N LEU A 148 9.10 -6.36 18.42
CA LEU A 148 9.67 -6.34 17.07
C LEU A 148 8.64 -6.79 16.02
N THR A 149 7.88 -7.84 16.32
CA THR A 149 6.80 -8.34 15.46
C THR A 149 5.71 -7.28 15.29
N SER A 150 5.27 -6.61 16.37
CA SER A 150 4.28 -5.53 16.29
C SER A 150 4.74 -4.39 15.38
N ILE A 151 6.03 -4.01 15.44
CA ILE A 151 6.59 -3.00 14.55
C ILE A 151 6.56 -3.47 13.09
N GLU A 152 6.99 -4.70 12.82
CA GLU A 152 6.98 -5.26 11.47
C GLU A 152 5.56 -5.32 10.90
N CYS A 153 4.61 -5.90 11.62
CA CYS A 153 3.22 -6.02 11.19
C CYS A 153 2.59 -4.65 10.88
N ALA A 154 2.80 -3.65 11.73
CA ALA A 154 2.27 -2.30 11.47
C ALA A 154 2.88 -1.68 10.20
N TRP A 155 4.18 -1.87 9.96
CA TRP A 155 4.82 -1.37 8.74
C TRP A 155 4.40 -2.12 7.48
N GLU A 156 4.26 -3.44 7.54
CA GLU A 156 3.74 -4.24 6.43
C GLU A 156 2.31 -3.84 6.08
N GLN A 157 1.46 -3.62 7.10
CA GLN A 157 0.09 -3.13 6.94
C GLN A 157 0.06 -1.76 6.26
N ARG A 158 0.92 -0.81 6.70
CA ARG A 158 1.05 0.51 6.08
C ARG A 158 1.46 0.42 4.61
N VAL A 159 2.44 -0.44 4.27
CA VAL A 159 2.89 -0.65 2.89
C VAL A 159 1.79 -1.27 2.05
N HIS A 160 1.15 -2.32 2.54
CA HIS A 160 0.07 -3.03 1.86
C HIS A 160 -1.11 -2.10 1.58
N TRP A 161 -1.60 -1.41 2.60
CA TRP A 161 -2.67 -0.43 2.47
C TRP A 161 -2.32 0.68 1.46
N ALA A 162 -1.12 1.25 1.55
CA ALA A 162 -0.70 2.33 0.66
C ALA A 162 -0.65 1.87 -0.79
N ALA A 163 -0.23 0.63 -1.05
CA ALA A 163 -0.21 0.04 -2.37
C ALA A 163 -1.64 -0.16 -2.91
N CYS A 164 -2.51 -0.80 -2.14
CA CYS A 164 -3.92 -1.04 -2.52
C CYS A 164 -4.68 0.26 -2.79
N HIS A 165 -4.53 1.25 -1.92
CA HIS A 165 -5.16 2.55 -2.11
C HIS A 165 -4.58 3.30 -3.32
N SER A 166 -3.26 3.21 -3.55
CA SER A 166 -2.63 3.83 -4.72
C SER A 166 -3.06 3.18 -6.03
N PHE A 167 -3.24 1.85 -6.06
CA PHE A 167 -3.82 1.15 -7.20
C PHE A 167 -5.21 1.70 -7.54
N TYR A 168 -6.06 1.84 -6.53
CA TYR A 168 -7.37 2.46 -6.71
C TYR A 168 -7.28 3.89 -7.25
N CYS A 169 -6.38 4.73 -6.72
CA CYS A 169 -6.14 6.07 -7.26
C CYS A 169 -5.72 6.04 -8.74
N GLY A 170 -4.83 5.12 -9.11
CA GLY A 170 -4.38 4.92 -10.49
C GLY A 170 -5.51 4.52 -11.42
N TYR A 171 -6.31 3.54 -11.01
CA TYR A 171 -7.49 3.09 -11.74
C TYR A 171 -8.51 4.24 -11.93
N ARG A 172 -8.80 4.99 -10.86
CA ARG A 172 -9.68 6.18 -10.93
C ARG A 172 -9.11 7.26 -11.86
N ALA A 173 -7.78 7.40 -11.94
CA ALA A 173 -7.14 8.30 -12.89
C ALA A 173 -7.34 7.86 -14.34
N ALA A 174 -7.23 6.56 -14.64
CA ALA A 174 -7.55 6.01 -15.98
C ALA A 174 -8.99 6.32 -16.37
N VAL A 175 -9.96 6.06 -15.48
CA VAL A 175 -11.38 6.36 -15.70
C VAL A 175 -11.59 7.84 -16.00
N LYS A 176 -10.91 8.74 -15.27
CA LYS A 176 -10.97 10.20 -15.53
C LYS A 176 -10.44 10.57 -16.91
N VAL A 177 -9.34 9.97 -17.35
CA VAL A 177 -8.78 10.21 -18.70
C VAL A 177 -9.73 9.72 -19.77
N LEU A 178 -10.25 8.49 -19.66
CA LEU A 178 -11.22 7.92 -20.60
C LEU A 178 -12.48 8.78 -20.70
N THR A 179 -13.01 9.22 -19.56
CA THR A 179 -14.18 10.12 -19.49
C THR A 179 -13.93 11.44 -20.23
N ALA A 180 -12.72 12.02 -20.07
CA ALA A 180 -12.38 13.29 -20.68
C ALA A 180 -12.15 13.21 -22.20
N VAL A 181 -11.73 12.04 -22.71
CA VAL A 181 -11.39 11.85 -24.13
C VAL A 181 -12.55 11.29 -24.93
N ASP A 182 -13.09 10.14 -24.52
CA ASP A 182 -14.07 9.41 -25.31
C ASP A 182 -15.51 9.88 -25.03
N GLY A 183 -15.73 10.64 -23.96
CA GLY A 183 -17.06 11.00 -23.48
C GLY A 183 -17.93 9.79 -23.12
N VAL A 184 -17.36 8.57 -23.21
CA VAL A 184 -18.02 7.32 -22.89
C VAL A 184 -18.28 7.31 -21.40
N SER A 185 -19.59 7.36 -21.13
CA SER A 185 -20.29 6.80 -19.98
C SER A 185 -19.35 6.21 -18.93
N THR A 186 -19.09 6.99 -17.88
CA THR A 186 -18.64 6.43 -16.61
C THR A 186 -19.51 5.22 -16.20
N PHE A 187 -20.76 5.13 -16.69
CA PHE A 187 -21.67 4.01 -16.43
C PHE A 187 -21.09 2.63 -16.75
N ASP A 188 -20.32 2.45 -17.83
CA ASP A 188 -19.75 1.11 -18.13
C ASP A 188 -18.60 0.74 -17.19
N MET A 189 -17.90 1.75 -16.65
CA MET A 189 -16.82 1.57 -15.67
C MET A 189 -17.33 1.55 -14.22
N ILE A 190 -18.58 1.99 -13.95
CA ILE A 190 -19.16 2.05 -12.60
C ILE A 190 -19.20 0.65 -11.95
N PRO A 191 -19.74 -0.41 -12.60
CA PRO A 191 -19.79 -1.74 -11.97
C PRO A 191 -18.41 -2.24 -11.55
N HIS A 192 -17.40 -2.03 -12.39
CA HIS A 192 -16.03 -2.43 -12.12
C HIS A 192 -15.38 -1.60 -11.01
N THR A 193 -15.69 -0.30 -10.96
CA THR A 193 -15.26 0.58 -9.87
C THR A 193 -15.86 0.12 -8.54
N LEU A 194 -17.16 -0.18 -8.50
CA LEU A 194 -17.85 -0.67 -7.31
C LEU A 194 -17.31 -2.04 -6.87
N LEU A 195 -17.00 -2.93 -7.83
CA LEU A 195 -16.41 -4.22 -7.52
C LEU A 195 -15.03 -4.08 -6.87
N LEU A 196 -14.20 -3.17 -7.37
CA LEU A 196 -12.90 -2.87 -6.77
C LEU A 196 -13.06 -2.21 -5.39
N GLU A 197 -13.98 -1.26 -5.24
CA GLU A 197 -14.29 -0.63 -3.95
C GLU A 197 -14.77 -1.65 -2.91
N TYR A 198 -15.57 -2.64 -3.32
CA TYR A 198 -15.98 -3.74 -2.47
C TYR A 198 -14.79 -4.61 -2.05
N HIS A 199 -13.92 -5.00 -2.99
CA HIS A 199 -12.71 -5.77 -2.69
C HIS A 199 -11.76 -5.04 -1.75
N LEU A 200 -11.69 -3.71 -1.86
CA LEU A 200 -10.88 -2.85 -0.99
C LEU A 200 -11.57 -2.48 0.34
N GLY A 201 -12.82 -2.93 0.55
CA GLY A 201 -13.58 -2.66 1.77
C GLY A 201 -14.14 -1.24 1.88
N TYR A 202 -14.12 -0.42 0.82
CA TYR A 202 -14.68 0.93 0.82
C TYR A 202 -16.20 0.93 0.73
N THR A 203 -16.77 -0.11 0.13
CA THR A 203 -18.22 -0.31 0.05
C THR A 203 -18.59 -1.67 0.62
N LYS A 204 -19.70 -1.71 1.36
CA LYS A 204 -20.24 -2.97 1.89
C LYS A 204 -21.06 -3.69 0.82
N SER A 205 -21.15 -5.01 0.95
CA SER A 205 -22.14 -5.79 0.21
C SER A 205 -23.55 -5.41 0.65
N TYR A 206 -24.53 -5.72 -0.21
CA TYR A 206 -25.93 -5.53 0.09
C TYR A 206 -26.35 -6.27 1.37
N ASP A 207 -25.92 -7.53 1.54
CA ASP A 207 -26.22 -8.36 2.72
C ASP A 207 -25.65 -7.77 4.02
N GLN A 208 -24.43 -7.23 3.97
CA GLN A 208 -23.82 -6.54 5.11
C GLN A 208 -24.55 -5.24 5.48
N THR A 209 -25.18 -4.60 4.50
CA THR A 209 -25.97 -3.38 4.73
C THR A 209 -27.31 -3.73 5.36
N GLU A 210 -27.99 -4.78 4.91
CA GLU A 210 -29.26 -5.24 5.49
C GLU A 210 -29.10 -5.78 6.93
N GLN A 211 -28.03 -6.52 7.24
CA GLN A 211 -27.78 -6.99 8.62
C GLN A 211 -27.60 -5.83 9.61
N GLN A 212 -26.94 -4.74 9.20
CA GLN A 212 -26.81 -3.53 10.02
C GLN A 212 -28.12 -2.79 10.26
N HIS A 213 -29.13 -3.01 9.41
CA HIS A 213 -30.47 -2.48 9.59
C HIS A 213 -31.38 -3.37 10.45
N ILE A 214 -31.03 -4.64 10.61
CA ILE A 214 -31.78 -5.60 11.45
C ILE A 214 -31.29 -5.53 12.92
N ASP A 215 -30.02 -5.21 13.15
CA ASP A 215 -29.42 -5.12 14.49
C ASP A 215 -29.49 -3.71 15.14
N ARG A 216 -30.32 -2.80 14.59
CA ARG A 216 -30.63 -1.47 15.16
C ARG A 216 -32.05 -1.41 15.68
#